data_AF-A0A494YRB9-F1
#
_entry.id   AF-A0A494YRB9-F1
#
_cell.length_a   1.000
_cell.length_b   1.000
_cell.length_c   1.000
_cell.angle_alpha   90.00
_cell.angle_beta   90.00
_cell.angle_gamma   90.00
#
_symmetry.space_group_name_H-M   'P 1'
#
loop_
_entity.id
_entity.type
_entity.pdbx_description
1 polymer ?
#
loop_
_entity_poly.entity_id
_entity_poly.type
_entity_poly.pdbx_seq_one_letter_code
_entity_poly.pdbx_strand_id
1 'polypeptide(L)'
;MFKDKKAKETIIVGIESDPETRFNEYAPWKNQVNDGGEGDLYVDFIVKELKPYIDEKFRTLKDRENTSIAGASMGGYISLYATMKYQDVFGKVAAFSPIFGFNKAPYVAFINKEKMKEDVKIYLDAGENEEEFPLVYFAR
;
A
#
# COMPACT_ATOMS: atom_id res chain seq x y z
N MET A 1 -5.38 -24.63 -0.01
CA MET A 1 -5.95 -23.26 0.10
C MET A 1 -7.04 -22.99 -0.95
N PHE A 2 -6.73 -22.90 -2.25
CA PHE A 2 -7.76 -22.70 -3.31
C PHE A 2 -8.58 -23.97 -3.59
N LYS A 3 -7.92 -25.14 -3.66
CA LYS A 3 -8.60 -26.44 -3.81
C LYS A 3 -9.58 -26.77 -2.68
N ASP A 4 -9.30 -26.27 -1.48
CA ASP A 4 -10.13 -26.49 -0.29
C ASP A 4 -11.15 -25.36 -0.06
N LYS A 5 -11.30 -24.44 -1.02
CA LYS A 5 -12.15 -23.23 -0.94
C LYS A 5 -11.90 -22.35 0.30
N LYS A 6 -10.70 -22.44 0.88
CA LYS A 6 -10.29 -21.62 2.03
C LYS A 6 -9.85 -20.21 1.63
N ALA A 7 -9.64 -19.95 0.34
CA ALA A 7 -9.36 -18.63 -0.22
C ALA A 7 -10.20 -18.37 -1.48
N LYS A 8 -10.53 -17.11 -1.71
CA LYS A 8 -11.21 -16.66 -2.93
C LYS A 8 -10.26 -16.74 -4.13
N GLU A 9 -10.77 -17.17 -5.28
CA GLU A 9 -10.06 -17.05 -6.55
C GLU A 9 -9.73 -15.57 -6.80
N THR A 10 -8.46 -15.27 -7.10
CA THR A 10 -7.93 -13.91 -7.14
C THR A 10 -6.91 -13.80 -8.26
N ILE A 11 -6.95 -12.69 -9.01
CA ILE A 11 -5.88 -12.32 -9.94
C ILE A 11 -4.79 -11.60 -9.14
N ILE A 12 -3.55 -12.08 -9.28
CA ILE A 12 -2.38 -11.47 -8.62
C ILE A 12 -1.56 -10.74 -9.68
N VAL A 13 -1.28 -9.46 -9.44
CA VAL A 13 -0.41 -8.63 -10.27
C VAL A 13 0.84 -8.31 -9.46
N GLY A 14 1.98 -8.86 -9.88
CA GLY A 14 3.28 -8.51 -9.32
C GLY A 14 3.83 -7.28 -10.02
N ILE A 15 4.22 -6.26 -9.25
CA ILE A 15 4.87 -5.06 -9.76
C ILE A 15 6.35 -5.19 -9.42
N GLU A 16 7.19 -5.27 -10.45
CA GLU A 16 8.63 -5.30 -10.30
C GLU A 16 9.11 -3.93 -9.80
N SER A 17 10.09 -3.94 -8.89
CA SER A 17 10.77 -2.73 -8.42
C SER A 17 12.26 -2.88 -8.66
N ASP A 18 12.90 -1.83 -9.15
CA ASP A 18 14.35 -1.77 -9.24
C ASP A 18 14.94 -1.60 -7.82
N PRO A 19 15.82 -2.50 -7.34
CA PRO A 19 16.42 -2.42 -6.01
C PRO A 19 17.15 -1.09 -5.72
N GLU A 20 17.68 -0.41 -6.74
CA GLU A 20 18.43 0.84 -6.60
C GLU A 20 17.50 2.04 -6.40
N THR A 21 16.33 2.05 -7.05
CA THR A 21 15.36 3.17 -7.00
C THR A 21 14.16 2.91 -6.10
N ARG A 22 13.96 1.68 -5.61
CA ARG A 22 12.80 1.26 -4.83
C ARG A 22 12.44 2.21 -3.69
N PHE A 23 13.41 2.75 -2.98
CA PHE A 23 13.14 3.69 -1.87
C PHE A 23 12.59 5.03 -2.37
N ASN A 24 13.00 5.47 -3.57
CA ASN A 24 12.46 6.65 -4.23
C ASN A 24 11.01 6.42 -4.61
N GLU A 25 10.77 5.32 -5.33
CA GLU A 25 9.46 4.90 -5.83
C GLU A 25 8.45 4.60 -4.72
N TYR A 26 8.90 4.12 -3.56
CA TYR A 26 7.99 3.70 -2.48
C TYR A 26 7.80 4.78 -1.41
N ALA A 27 8.47 5.93 -1.53
CA ALA A 27 8.32 7.04 -0.59
C ALA A 27 7.66 8.27 -1.24
N PRO A 28 6.48 8.71 -0.78
CA PRO A 28 5.82 9.92 -1.30
C PRO A 28 6.58 11.21 -1.01
N TRP A 29 7.47 11.20 -0.02
CA TRP A 29 8.24 12.37 0.41
C TRP A 29 9.72 12.06 0.42
N LYS A 30 10.52 13.12 0.24
CA LYS A 30 11.97 13.03 0.41
C LYS A 30 12.33 12.96 1.89
N ASN A 31 13.34 12.15 2.21
CA ASN A 31 13.98 12.14 3.51
C ASN A 31 15.12 13.20 3.59
N GLN A 32 15.85 13.23 4.71
CA GLN A 32 16.92 14.22 4.94
C GLN A 32 18.15 14.04 4.03
N VAL A 33 18.31 12.88 3.39
CA VAL A 33 19.39 12.58 2.45
C VAL A 33 18.93 12.62 0.98
N ASN A 34 17.73 13.14 0.73
CA ASN A 34 17.07 13.23 -0.58
C ASN A 34 16.66 11.91 -1.23
N ASP A 35 16.61 10.79 -0.49
CA ASP A 35 15.91 9.59 -0.97
C ASP A 35 14.40 9.77 -0.84
N GLY A 36 13.63 9.19 -1.74
CA GLY A 36 12.18 9.33 -1.76
C GLY A 36 11.66 10.41 -2.70
N GLY A 37 10.35 10.63 -2.65
CA GLY A 37 9.63 11.69 -3.37
C GLY A 37 8.89 11.23 -4.62
N GLU A 38 8.99 9.96 -5.02
CA GLU A 38 8.34 9.43 -6.22
C GLU A 38 7.13 8.54 -5.91
N GLY A 39 6.89 8.24 -4.62
CA GLY A 39 5.76 7.41 -4.19
C GLY A 39 4.39 7.89 -4.64
N ASP A 40 4.22 9.20 -4.79
CA ASP A 40 2.95 9.73 -5.31
C ASP A 40 2.73 9.37 -6.78
N LEU A 41 3.80 9.45 -7.59
CA LEU A 41 3.78 9.10 -9.00
C LEU A 41 3.62 7.59 -9.18
N TYR A 42 4.31 6.79 -8.36
CA TYR A 42 4.19 5.34 -8.37
C TYR A 42 2.75 4.87 -8.10
N VAL A 43 2.11 5.43 -7.08
CA VAL A 43 0.71 5.09 -6.77
C VAL A 43 -0.24 5.60 -7.85
N ASP A 44 0.01 6.79 -8.41
CA ASP A 44 -0.77 7.31 -9.53
C ASP A 44 -0.69 6.40 -10.75
N PHE A 45 0.49 5.91 -11.10
CA PHE A 45 0.68 4.91 -12.15
C PHE A 45 -0.16 3.66 -11.87
N ILE A 46 -0.13 3.13 -10.64
CA ILE A 46 -0.92 1.95 -10.27
C ILE A 46 -2.42 2.19 -10.51
N VAL A 47 -2.94 3.31 -10.04
CA VAL A 47 -4.39 3.58 -10.03
C VAL A 47 -4.90 4.04 -11.38
N LYS A 48 -4.15 4.89 -12.07
CA LYS A 48 -4.60 5.58 -13.30
C LYS A 48 -4.18 4.86 -14.58
N GLU A 49 -3.19 3.99 -14.52
CA GLU A 49 -2.66 3.30 -15.70
C GLU A 49 -2.73 1.78 -15.56
N LEU A 50 -2.05 1.22 -14.56
CA LEU A 50 -1.92 -0.24 -14.41
C LEU A 50 -3.27 -0.91 -14.11
N LYS A 51 -4.02 -0.44 -13.10
CA LYS A 51 -5.32 -1.05 -12.76
C LYS A 51 -6.30 -0.97 -13.94
N PRO A 52 -6.49 0.18 -14.62
CA PRO A 52 -7.33 0.24 -15.82
C PRO A 52 -6.88 -0.73 -16.93
N TYR A 53 -5.58 -0.86 -17.17
CA TYR A 53 -5.04 -1.81 -18.14
C TYR A 53 -5.41 -3.27 -17.76
N ILE A 54 -5.24 -3.66 -16.50
CA ILE A 54 -5.60 -4.99 -16.01
C ILE A 54 -7.12 -5.22 -16.09
N ASP A 55 -7.92 -4.22 -15.73
CA ASP A 55 -9.39 -4.26 -15.77
C ASP A 55 -9.96 -4.33 -17.19
N GLU A 56 -9.20 -3.94 -18.21
CA GLU A 56 -9.55 -4.10 -19.62
C GLU A 56 -9.17 -5.51 -20.13
N LYS A 57 -7.98 -6.00 -19.78
CA LYS A 57 -7.44 -7.26 -20.30
C LYS A 57 -7.99 -8.51 -19.61
N PHE A 58 -8.42 -8.39 -18.36
CA PHE A 58 -8.86 -9.51 -17.55
C PHE A 58 -10.25 -9.29 -16.98
N ARG A 59 -10.95 -10.39 -16.67
CA ARG A 59 -12.27 -10.36 -16.05
C ARG A 59 -12.15 -10.09 -14.55
N THR A 60 -11.85 -8.85 -14.19
CA THR A 60 -11.76 -8.39 -12.80
C THR A 60 -13.14 -8.00 -12.24
N LEU A 61 -13.25 -8.02 -10.91
CA LEU A 61 -14.28 -7.30 -10.19
C LEU A 61 -13.68 -5.94 -9.82
N LYS A 62 -14.19 -4.87 -10.42
CA LYS A 62 -13.50 -3.56 -10.47
C LYS A 62 -13.71 -2.70 -9.22
N ASP A 63 -14.72 -3.04 -8.43
CA ASP A 63 -15.08 -2.34 -7.20
C ASP A 63 -13.98 -2.45 -6.12
N ARG A 64 -14.00 -1.51 -5.18
CA ARG A 64 -12.97 -1.41 -4.14
C ARG A 64 -12.99 -2.60 -3.19
N GLU A 65 -14.15 -3.18 -2.94
CA GLU A 65 -14.34 -4.34 -2.07
C GLU A 65 -13.63 -5.58 -2.62
N ASN A 66 -13.35 -5.63 -3.93
CA ASN A 66 -12.61 -6.69 -4.59
C ASN A 66 -11.18 -6.28 -5.01
N THR A 67 -10.79 -5.03 -4.83
CA THR A 67 -9.44 -4.54 -5.12
C THR A 67 -8.62 -4.45 -3.83
N SER A 68 -7.38 -4.92 -3.86
CA SER A 68 -6.49 -4.93 -2.67
C SER A 68 -5.05 -4.66 -3.08
N ILE A 69 -4.29 -4.00 -2.21
CA ILE A 69 -2.86 -3.75 -2.39
C ILE A 69 -2.09 -4.32 -1.20
N ALA A 70 -0.91 -4.87 -1.44
CA ALA A 70 -0.11 -5.49 -0.39
C ALA A 70 1.38 -5.33 -0.65
N GLY A 71 2.15 -5.27 0.43
CA GLY A 71 3.59 -5.22 0.33
C GLY A 71 4.29 -5.34 1.68
N ALA A 72 5.61 -5.59 1.63
CA ALA A 72 6.46 -5.76 2.79
C ALA A 72 7.51 -4.64 2.91
N SER A 73 7.87 -4.24 4.13
CA SER A 73 8.84 -3.16 4.40
C SER A 73 8.39 -1.85 3.73
N MET A 74 9.23 -1.21 2.90
CA MET A 74 8.82 -0.06 2.08
C MET A 74 7.58 -0.35 1.21
N GLY A 75 7.38 -1.60 0.79
CA GLY A 75 6.20 -2.05 0.07
C GLY A 75 4.92 -1.97 0.92
N GLY A 76 5.01 -2.27 2.21
CA GLY A 76 3.90 -2.13 3.14
C GLY A 76 3.59 -0.66 3.41
N TYR A 77 4.63 0.14 3.56
CA TYR A 77 4.55 1.59 3.72
C TYR A 77 3.84 2.27 2.53
N ILE A 78 4.21 1.96 1.29
CA ILE A 78 3.57 2.54 0.09
C ILE A 78 2.16 1.98 -0.13
N SER A 79 1.90 0.72 0.24
CA SER A 79 0.57 0.11 0.15
C SER A 79 -0.44 0.80 1.07
N LEU A 80 -0.03 1.14 2.29
CA LEU A 80 -0.85 1.92 3.22
C LEU A 80 -1.09 3.35 2.71
N TYR A 81 -0.06 3.96 2.12
CA TYR A 81 -0.18 5.30 1.52
C TYR A 81 -1.18 5.29 0.36
N ALA A 82 -1.04 4.32 -0.55
CA ALA A 82 -1.94 4.13 -1.68
C ALA A 82 -3.39 3.97 -1.24
N THR A 83 -3.62 3.15 -0.22
CA THR A 83 -4.96 2.89 0.31
C THR A 83 -5.58 4.12 0.96
N MET A 84 -4.80 4.91 1.70
CA MET A 84 -5.28 6.15 2.31
C MET A 84 -5.53 7.26 1.27
N LYS A 85 -4.71 7.34 0.21
CA LYS A 85 -4.88 8.30 -0.89
C LYS A 85 -6.07 7.95 -1.79
N TYR A 86 -6.23 6.66 -2.10
CA TYR A 86 -7.21 6.12 -3.04
C TYR A 86 -8.14 5.13 -2.34
N GLN A 87 -8.81 5.60 -1.28
CA GLN A 87 -9.74 4.79 -0.48
C GLN A 87 -10.91 4.28 -1.30
N ASP A 88 -11.30 5.01 -2.35
CA ASP A 88 -12.33 4.67 -3.35
C ASP A 88 -11.89 3.57 -4.32
N VAL A 89 -10.59 3.26 -4.38
CA VAL A 89 -10.02 2.21 -5.23
C VAL A 89 -9.64 0.97 -4.43
N PHE A 90 -9.00 1.13 -3.27
CA PHE A 90 -8.52 0.03 -2.45
C PHE A 90 -9.40 -0.17 -1.21
N GLY A 91 -10.18 -1.25 -1.19
CA GLY A 91 -10.99 -1.62 -0.02
C GLY A 91 -10.25 -2.45 1.02
N LYS A 92 -9.09 -3.00 0.67
CA LYS A 92 -8.25 -3.78 1.60
C LYS A 92 -6.77 -3.55 1.36
N VAL A 93 -6.00 -3.63 2.43
CA VAL A 93 -4.55 -3.55 2.41
C VAL A 93 -3.94 -4.58 3.34
N ALA A 94 -2.84 -5.20 2.92
CA ALA A 94 -2.01 -6.03 3.77
C ALA A 94 -0.59 -5.46 3.78
N ALA A 95 -0.16 -4.95 4.94
CA ALA A 95 1.14 -4.34 5.13
C ALA A 95 1.96 -5.17 6.11
N PHE A 96 3.05 -5.75 5.59
CA PHE A 96 3.95 -6.60 6.35
C PHE A 96 5.20 -5.81 6.73
N SER A 97 5.53 -5.72 8.01
CA SER A 97 6.70 -4.98 8.49
C SER A 97 6.85 -3.53 7.95
N PRO A 98 5.80 -2.68 7.84
CA PRO A 98 5.95 -1.36 7.22
C PRO A 98 6.87 -0.39 7.98
N ILE A 99 7.81 0.23 7.26
CA ILE A 99 8.83 1.12 7.82
C ILE A 99 8.39 2.60 7.85
N PHE A 100 7.61 3.00 8.84
CA PHE A 100 7.17 4.39 8.98
C PHE A 100 8.30 5.38 9.34
N GLY A 101 9.43 4.89 9.84
CA GLY A 101 10.60 5.71 10.21
C GLY A 101 11.12 6.55 9.04
N PHE A 102 10.97 6.08 7.80
CA PHE A 102 11.52 6.74 6.60
C PHE A 102 11.03 8.18 6.41
N ASN A 103 9.73 8.44 6.58
CA ASN A 103 9.16 9.79 6.58
C ASN A 103 8.03 9.96 7.62
N LYS A 104 8.30 9.65 8.89
CA LYS A 104 7.25 9.60 9.94
C LYS A 104 6.39 10.86 10.03
N ALA A 105 7.01 12.03 10.13
CA ALA A 105 6.29 13.30 10.33
C ALA A 105 5.33 13.65 9.17
N PRO A 106 5.77 13.68 7.89
CA PRO A 106 4.84 13.94 6.79
C PRO A 106 3.82 12.81 6.59
N TYR A 107 4.14 11.55 6.91
CA TYR A 107 3.17 10.45 6.84
C TYR A 107 2.01 10.66 7.84
N VAL A 108 2.33 11.01 9.09
CA VAL A 108 1.31 11.31 10.11
C VAL A 108 0.48 12.52 9.71
N ALA A 109 1.12 13.58 9.19
CA ALA A 109 0.41 14.77 8.71
C ALA A 109 -0.56 14.42 7.57
N PHE A 110 -0.14 13.55 6.65
CA PHE A 110 -0.96 13.06 5.56
C PHE A 110 -2.19 12.27 6.03
N ILE A 111 -2.02 11.29 6.93
CA ILE A 111 -3.14 10.52 7.48
C ILE A 111 -4.15 11.46 8.17
N ASN A 112 -3.66 12.39 8.99
CA ASN A 112 -4.51 13.34 9.72
C ASN A 112 -5.29 14.26 8.79
N LYS A 113 -4.69 14.64 7.65
CA LYS A 113 -5.30 15.49 6.64
C LYS A 113 -6.35 14.72 5.83
N GLU A 114 -6.00 13.56 5.27
CA GLU A 114 -6.90 12.85 4.36
C GLU A 114 -8.09 12.25 5.08
N LYS A 115 -7.85 11.70 6.28
CA LYS A 115 -8.81 10.98 7.12
C LYS A 115 -9.42 9.76 6.41
N MET A 116 -9.75 8.73 7.18
CA MET A 116 -10.50 7.61 6.62
C MET A 116 -11.96 8.03 6.42
N LYS A 117 -12.42 7.96 5.18
CA LYS A 117 -13.79 8.29 4.74
C LYS A 117 -14.58 7.03 4.37
N GLU A 118 -13.88 5.99 3.94
CA GLU A 118 -14.45 4.71 3.53
C GLU A 118 -14.06 3.58 4.49
N ASP A 119 -14.87 2.53 4.60
CA ASP A 119 -14.47 1.33 5.34
C ASP A 119 -13.35 0.58 4.59
N VAL A 120 -12.19 0.43 5.24
CA VAL A 120 -11.02 -0.24 4.67
C VAL A 120 -10.59 -1.37 5.62
N LYS A 121 -10.40 -2.57 5.06
CA LYS A 121 -9.86 -3.70 5.81
C LYS A 121 -8.34 -3.66 5.81
N ILE A 122 -7.75 -3.38 6.97
CA ILE A 122 -6.30 -3.28 7.15
C ILE A 122 -5.81 -4.55 7.85
N TYR A 123 -4.89 -5.28 7.22
CA TYR A 123 -4.05 -6.27 7.86
C TYR A 123 -2.65 -5.68 8.05
N LEU A 124 -2.14 -5.75 9.29
CA LEU A 124 -0.84 -5.23 9.69
C LEU A 124 -0.14 -6.31 10.51
N ASP A 125 1.11 -6.64 10.17
CA ASP A 125 1.96 -7.48 11.01
C ASP A 125 3.40 -6.98 11.10
N ALA A 126 4.09 -7.52 12.11
CA ALA A 126 5.44 -7.17 12.53
C ALA A 126 6.08 -8.39 13.19
N GLY A 127 7.38 -8.61 12.95
CA GLY A 127 8.16 -9.57 13.71
C GLY A 127 8.46 -9.06 15.13
N GLU A 128 8.42 -9.96 16.12
CA GLU A 128 8.73 -9.62 17.52
C GLU A 128 10.17 -9.13 17.73
N ASN A 129 11.08 -9.45 16.81
CA ASN A 129 12.49 -9.09 16.86
C ASN A 129 12.83 -7.83 16.03
N GLU A 130 11.82 -7.08 15.56
CA GLU A 130 12.05 -5.83 14.83
C GLU A 130 12.27 -4.65 15.82
N GLU A 131 13.38 -3.92 15.67
CA GLU A 131 13.76 -2.83 16.59
C GLU A 131 12.91 -1.55 16.40
N GLU A 132 12.31 -1.36 15.21
CA GLU A 132 11.49 -0.19 14.88
C GLU A 132 10.08 -0.59 14.43
N PHE A 133 9.20 -0.91 15.37
CA PHE A 133 7.76 -0.90 15.12
C PHE A 133 7.07 0.18 15.95
N PRO A 134 6.71 1.34 15.38
CA PRO A 134 5.76 2.19 16.05
C PRO A 134 4.42 1.44 16.08
N LEU A 135 3.88 1.25 17.28
CA LEU A 135 2.49 0.88 17.50
C LEU A 135 1.59 1.90 16.78
N VAL A 136 1.24 1.66 15.52
CA VAL A 136 0.23 2.43 14.80
C VAL A 136 -1.12 1.78 15.11
N TYR A 137 -1.79 2.29 16.13
CA TYR A 137 -3.20 1.97 16.40
C TYR A 137 -4.07 2.59 15.30
N PHE A 138 -4.81 1.76 14.56
CA PHE A 138 -6.02 2.21 13.89
C PHE A 138 -7.21 1.91 14.82
N ALA A 139 -7.77 2.97 15.40
CA ALA A 139 -9.02 2.90 16.15
C ALA A 139 -10.19 2.68 15.17
N ARG A 140 -11.16 1.88 15.60
CA ARG A 140 -12.43 1.61 14.91
C ARG A 140 -13.26 2.86 14.66
#